data_AF-K2CM15-F1
#
_entry.id   AF-K2CM15-F1
#
_cell.length_a   1.000
_cell.length_b   1.000
_cell.length_c   1.000
_cell.angle_alpha   90.00
_cell.angle_beta   90.00
_cell.angle_gamma   90.00
#
_symmetry.space_group_name_H-M   'P 1'
#
loop_
_entity.id
_entity.type
_entity.pdbx_description
1 polymer ?
#
loop_
_entity_poly.entity_id
_entity_poly.type
_entity_poly.pdbx_seq_one_letter_code
_entity_poly.pdbx_strand_id
1 'polypeptide(L)'
;ANFKSFLFSAFKKYSYYFYGLILGCLPFLIVLSYFNILDDFTLSFLRTVDISLFAKTPFFHSLKSFNGSFNFILLYLAVCYLSYSLLFNKKKINERIYVLLSLAITLFLLEQKSIMRSIDNQINFIGFILGIIMTYDILSRKIIRLENFTKIIAAIFIIIFFSVAVTFPLGGYTYGSSLSFSHLFKNPKYAKVIEKVSKNKNYNGKIFSFPSDPVFYILTGQNPPYYFTSYDASPRYAQKTIVDYIRGNNINYVVYNKDITSIQDGVPDYVRVPYELSYIFNNFFVFDSSDNFILMKRGSVDSFGDNRISAFASLRDHLLNINLEKIPLSEGIHKRKQLPKHSEFSFKDSSSNLDISSDSTFIIVYNYHDKGYSRITLKTGEGTSTSITFKSCPEKIPCVINLSNVPLFYRSRIIKEIDFDTSSIEEIRVVKMDNKNYFW
;
A
#
# COMPACT_ATOMS: atom_id res chain seq x y z
N ALA A 1 33.84 -48.03 6.54
CA ALA A 1 32.71 -47.87 7.48
C ALA A 1 31.44 -48.33 6.79
N ASN A 2 30.68 -49.23 7.42
CA ASN A 2 29.58 -49.96 6.79
C ASN A 2 28.36 -49.04 6.55
N PHE A 3 27.83 -48.94 5.33
CA PHE A 3 26.70 -48.05 4.95
C PHE A 3 25.47 -48.23 5.86
N LYS A 4 25.25 -49.48 6.32
CA LYS A 4 24.21 -49.84 7.30
C LYS A 4 24.38 -49.15 8.66
N SER A 5 25.62 -49.04 9.14
CA SER A 5 25.96 -48.35 10.39
C SER A 5 25.82 -46.83 10.26
N PHE A 6 26.13 -46.28 9.08
CA PHE A 6 25.88 -44.87 8.76
C PHE A 6 24.38 -44.55 8.72
N LEU A 7 23.57 -45.36 8.03
CA LEU A 7 22.11 -45.21 7.99
C LEU A 7 21.48 -45.32 9.38
N PHE A 8 21.91 -46.28 10.20
CA PHE A 8 21.36 -46.45 11.55
C PHE A 8 21.74 -45.29 12.48
N SER A 9 22.97 -44.78 12.38
CA SER A 9 23.43 -43.58 13.10
C SER A 9 22.71 -42.31 12.65
N ALA A 10 22.51 -42.16 11.34
CA ALA A 10 21.73 -41.07 10.76
C ALA A 10 20.28 -41.14 11.23
N PHE A 11 19.63 -42.30 11.14
CA PHE A 11 18.24 -42.51 11.57
C PHE A 11 18.05 -42.20 13.05
N LYS A 12 18.98 -42.64 13.90
CA LYS A 12 18.97 -42.33 15.34
C LYS A 12 19.19 -40.83 15.63
N LYS A 13 19.95 -40.12 14.80
CA LYS A 13 20.10 -38.66 14.90
C LYS A 13 18.86 -37.90 14.42
N TYR A 14 18.26 -38.35 13.32
CA TYR A 14 17.04 -37.74 12.76
C TYR A 14 15.79 -38.09 13.57
N SER A 15 15.76 -39.20 14.31
CA SER A 15 14.65 -39.52 15.21
C SER A 15 14.52 -38.50 16.33
N TYR A 16 15.62 -37.98 16.89
CA TYR A 16 15.55 -36.91 17.89
C TYR A 16 15.00 -35.60 17.33
N TYR A 17 15.29 -35.30 16.05
CA TYR A 17 14.67 -34.18 15.35
C TYR A 17 13.16 -34.38 15.19
N PHE A 18 12.73 -35.58 14.78
CA PHE A 18 11.32 -35.93 14.67
C PHE A 18 10.60 -35.86 16.03
N TYR A 19 11.23 -36.34 17.11
CA TYR A 19 10.69 -36.22 18.45
C TYR A 19 10.57 -34.76 18.90
N GLY A 20 11.54 -33.90 18.59
CA GLY A 20 11.46 -32.46 18.87
C GLY A 20 10.34 -31.77 18.08
N LEU A 21 10.16 -32.14 16.81
CA LEU A 21 9.10 -31.59 15.95
C LEU A 21 7.71 -32.04 16.44
N ILE A 22 7.56 -33.31 16.82
CA ILE A 22 6.35 -33.82 17.47
C ILE A 22 6.11 -33.09 18.79
N LEU A 23 7.11 -32.96 19.66
CA LEU A 23 6.99 -32.25 20.93
C LEU A 23 6.66 -30.75 20.76
N GLY A 24 7.01 -30.14 19.64
CA GLY A 24 6.63 -28.76 19.31
C GLY A 24 5.22 -28.62 18.73
N CYS A 25 4.80 -29.55 17.86
CA CYS A 25 3.49 -29.52 17.21
C CYS A 25 2.37 -30.12 18.08
N LEU A 26 2.67 -31.09 18.94
CA LEU A 26 1.69 -31.79 19.76
C LEU A 26 0.98 -30.86 20.76
N PRO A 27 1.66 -29.96 21.49
CA PRO A 27 0.98 -29.00 22.38
C PRO A 27 0.06 -28.06 21.61
N PHE A 28 0.46 -27.63 20.41
CA PHE A 28 -0.35 -26.78 19.55
C PHE A 28 -1.62 -27.49 19.07
N LEU A 29 -1.50 -28.73 18.62
CA LEU A 29 -2.66 -29.56 18.23
C LEU A 29 -3.58 -29.86 19.41
N ILE A 30 -3.02 -30.13 20.60
CA ILE A 30 -3.79 -30.32 21.84
C ILE A 30 -4.58 -29.05 22.19
N VAL A 31 -3.96 -27.87 22.08
CA VAL A 31 -4.64 -26.58 22.33
C VAL A 31 -5.76 -26.37 21.31
N LEU A 32 -5.51 -26.58 20.01
CA LEU A 32 -6.53 -26.43 18.97
C LEU A 32 -7.72 -27.38 19.18
N SER A 33 -7.46 -28.65 19.56
CA SER A 33 -8.51 -29.61 19.91
C SER A 33 -9.24 -29.26 21.20
N TYR A 34 -8.52 -28.82 22.24
CA TYR A 34 -9.12 -28.44 23.53
C TYR A 34 -10.14 -27.31 23.38
N PHE A 35 -9.85 -26.34 22.51
CA PHE A 35 -10.75 -25.23 22.22
C PHE A 35 -11.77 -25.53 21.11
N ASN A 36 -11.81 -26.75 20.55
CA ASN A 36 -12.68 -27.11 19.42
C ASN A 36 -12.53 -26.20 18.19
N ILE A 37 -11.34 -25.62 17.99
CA ILE A 37 -11.04 -24.71 16.87
C ILE A 37 -10.16 -25.36 15.81
N LEU A 38 -9.90 -26.67 15.89
CA LEU A 38 -9.02 -27.38 14.96
C LEU A 38 -9.51 -27.30 13.51
N ASP A 39 -10.81 -27.52 13.29
CA ASP A 39 -11.42 -27.45 11.96
C ASP A 39 -11.43 -26.02 11.43
N ASP A 40 -11.80 -25.03 12.27
CA ASP A 40 -11.76 -23.61 11.90
C ASP A 40 -10.34 -23.11 11.62
N PHE A 41 -9.36 -23.57 12.40
CA PHE A 41 -7.95 -23.30 12.18
C PHE A 41 -7.48 -23.93 10.86
N THR A 42 -7.86 -25.17 10.57
CA THR A 42 -7.46 -25.87 9.34
C THR A 42 -8.13 -25.23 8.12
N LEU A 43 -9.40 -24.86 8.22
CA LEU A 43 -10.12 -24.15 7.18
C LEU A 43 -9.53 -22.75 6.95
N SER A 44 -9.21 -22.03 8.04
CA SER A 44 -8.53 -20.73 7.97
C SER A 44 -7.11 -20.85 7.41
N PHE A 45 -6.38 -21.90 7.80
CA PHE A 45 -5.03 -22.21 7.33
C PHE A 45 -5.02 -22.52 5.82
N LEU A 46 -6.00 -23.31 5.35
CA LEU A 46 -6.21 -23.58 3.93
C LEU A 46 -6.62 -22.29 3.18
N ARG A 47 -7.46 -21.44 3.78
CA ARG A 47 -7.85 -20.12 3.24
C ARG A 47 -6.76 -19.06 3.33
N THR A 48 -5.69 -19.26 4.12
CA THR A 48 -4.52 -18.35 4.10
C THR A 48 -3.84 -18.35 2.74
N VAL A 49 -4.03 -19.40 1.93
CA VAL A 49 -3.63 -19.39 0.51
C VAL A 49 -4.39 -18.30 -0.27
N ASP A 50 -5.63 -18.01 0.08
CA ASP A 50 -6.38 -16.91 -0.54
C ASP A 50 -5.96 -15.55 0.03
N ILE A 51 -5.62 -15.47 1.32
CA ILE A 51 -5.02 -14.26 1.93
C ILE A 51 -3.70 -13.91 1.25
N SER A 52 -2.97 -14.90 0.77
CA SER A 52 -1.69 -14.70 0.07
C SER A 52 -1.78 -13.94 -1.25
N LEU A 53 -2.99 -13.77 -1.79
CA LEU A 53 -3.29 -12.94 -2.96
C LEU A 53 -3.40 -11.45 -2.61
N PHE A 54 -3.65 -11.11 -1.34
CA PHE A 54 -3.93 -9.75 -0.87
C PHE A 54 -2.83 -9.21 0.05
N ALA A 55 -2.10 -10.09 0.71
CA ALA A 55 -0.95 -9.78 1.56
C ALA A 55 0.06 -10.93 1.46
N LYS A 56 1.37 -10.65 1.52
CA LYS A 56 2.38 -11.72 1.50
C LYS A 56 2.20 -12.57 2.76
N THR A 57 1.84 -13.85 2.69
CA THR A 57 1.82 -14.70 3.90
C THR A 57 3.24 -15.17 4.20
N PRO A 58 3.68 -15.14 5.47
CA PRO A 58 5.06 -15.51 5.80
C PRO A 58 5.27 -16.99 5.45
N PHE A 59 6.34 -17.28 4.71
CA PHE A 59 6.86 -18.60 4.37
C PHE A 59 6.04 -19.49 3.41
N PHE A 60 4.71 -19.39 3.34
CA PHE A 60 3.91 -20.31 2.52
C PHE A 60 3.62 -19.81 1.10
N HIS A 61 3.34 -18.51 0.91
CA HIS A 61 3.28 -17.92 -0.43
C HIS A 61 4.65 -17.76 -1.07
N SER A 62 5.66 -17.57 -0.22
CA SER A 62 7.05 -17.39 -0.63
C SER A 62 7.60 -18.64 -1.35
N LEU A 63 7.07 -19.85 -1.07
CA LEU A 63 7.41 -21.08 -1.80
C LEU A 63 7.01 -21.08 -3.29
N LYS A 64 6.09 -20.19 -3.71
CA LYS A 64 5.72 -20.07 -5.14
C LYS A 64 6.68 -19.19 -5.93
N SER A 65 7.47 -18.35 -5.25
CA SER A 65 8.49 -17.51 -5.88
C SER A 65 9.88 -18.06 -5.59
N PHE A 66 10.82 -17.88 -6.51
CA PHE A 66 12.19 -18.35 -6.32
C PHE A 66 12.83 -17.71 -5.06
N ASN A 67 12.68 -16.38 -4.93
CA ASN A 67 13.20 -15.61 -3.79
C ASN A 67 12.63 -16.08 -2.46
N GLY A 68 11.32 -16.30 -2.42
CA GLY A 68 10.67 -16.74 -1.21
C GLY A 68 10.99 -18.19 -0.83
N SER A 69 11.20 -19.06 -1.82
CA SER A 69 11.68 -20.42 -1.62
C SER A 69 13.10 -20.42 -1.10
N PHE A 70 13.95 -19.57 -1.66
CA PHE A 70 15.32 -19.37 -1.22
C PHE A 70 15.39 -18.95 0.25
N ASN A 71 14.66 -17.91 0.66
CA ASN A 71 14.67 -17.44 2.05
C ASN A 71 14.13 -18.49 3.02
N PHE A 72 13.05 -19.20 2.64
CA PHE A 72 12.50 -20.27 3.47
C PHE A 72 13.48 -21.43 3.65
N ILE A 73 14.06 -21.93 2.55
CA ILE A 73 15.06 -23.01 2.58
C ILE A 73 16.25 -22.59 3.44
N LEU A 74 16.71 -21.35 3.28
CA LEU A 74 17.89 -20.86 3.97
C LEU A 74 17.63 -20.65 5.47
N LEU A 75 16.45 -20.14 5.84
CA LEU A 75 16.03 -20.07 7.24
C LEU A 75 15.88 -21.47 7.85
N TYR A 76 15.27 -22.41 7.13
CA TYR A 76 15.14 -23.80 7.58
C TYR A 76 16.50 -24.47 7.79
N LEU A 77 17.43 -24.30 6.85
CA LEU A 77 18.81 -24.77 6.97
C LEU A 77 19.54 -24.10 8.15
N ALA A 78 19.34 -22.80 8.37
CA ALA A 78 19.92 -22.08 9.49
C ALA A 78 19.40 -22.59 10.83
N VAL A 79 18.08 -22.81 10.97
CA VAL A 79 17.47 -23.40 12.18
C VAL A 79 18.02 -24.80 12.42
N CYS A 80 18.12 -25.64 11.38
CA CYS A 80 18.69 -26.98 11.50
C CYS A 80 20.16 -26.94 11.92
N TYR A 81 20.96 -26.05 11.32
CA TYR A 81 22.38 -25.87 11.63
C TYR A 81 22.59 -25.37 13.06
N LEU A 82 21.87 -24.34 13.47
CA LEU A 82 21.93 -23.77 14.83
C LEU A 82 21.50 -24.79 15.87
N SER A 83 20.40 -25.50 15.63
CA SER A 83 19.92 -26.58 16.51
C SER A 83 20.97 -27.68 16.65
N TYR A 84 21.58 -28.10 15.54
CA TYR A 84 22.66 -29.09 15.57
C TYR A 84 23.88 -28.57 16.35
N SER A 85 24.30 -27.33 16.09
CA SER A 85 25.48 -26.76 16.72
C SER A 85 25.29 -26.51 18.22
N LEU A 86 24.07 -26.18 18.67
CA LEU A 86 23.77 -25.92 20.08
C LEU A 86 23.55 -27.21 20.88
N LEU A 87 22.88 -28.22 20.30
CA LEU A 87 22.53 -29.45 21.02
C LEU A 87 23.66 -30.49 21.03
N PHE A 88 24.42 -30.61 19.93
CA PHE A 88 25.39 -31.70 19.77
C PHE A 88 26.84 -31.24 19.83
N ASN A 89 27.12 -29.99 19.48
CA ASN A 89 28.44 -29.40 19.61
C ASN A 89 28.52 -28.70 20.97
N LYS A 90 28.89 -29.44 22.03
CA LYS A 90 29.00 -28.98 23.43
C LYS A 90 29.96 -27.79 23.69
N LYS A 91 30.35 -27.01 22.68
CA LYS A 91 31.18 -25.81 22.82
C LYS A 91 30.33 -24.60 23.19
N LYS A 92 30.89 -23.71 24.00
CA LYS A 92 30.33 -22.38 24.30
C LYS A 92 29.96 -21.67 23.00
N ILE A 93 28.81 -20.99 23.00
CA ILE A 93 28.35 -20.16 21.89
C ILE A 93 29.47 -19.18 21.52
N ASN A 94 29.98 -19.26 20.29
CA ASN A 94 30.97 -18.32 19.79
C ASN A 94 30.28 -17.14 19.09
N GLU A 95 31.02 -16.07 18.84
CA GLU A 95 30.52 -14.87 18.15
C GLU A 95 29.85 -15.19 16.80
N ARG A 96 30.33 -16.22 16.08
CA ARG A 96 29.75 -16.65 14.81
C ARG A 96 28.36 -17.25 14.96
N ILE A 97 28.12 -18.09 15.97
CA ILE A 97 26.79 -18.64 16.27
C ILE A 97 25.84 -17.50 16.69
N TYR A 98 26.32 -16.50 17.44
CA TYR A 98 25.53 -15.31 17.77
C TYR A 98 25.12 -14.51 16.52
N VAL A 99 26.05 -14.29 15.59
CA VAL A 99 25.76 -13.60 14.31
C VAL A 99 24.76 -14.39 13.48
N LEU A 100 24.93 -15.72 13.36
CA LEU A 100 24.00 -16.59 12.63
C LEU A 100 22.60 -16.60 13.26
N LEU A 101 22.51 -16.66 14.60
CA LEU A 101 21.24 -16.59 15.32
C LEU A 101 20.56 -15.24 15.12
N SER A 102 21.31 -14.14 15.25
CA SER A 102 20.80 -12.79 15.04
C SER A 102 20.28 -12.59 13.61
N LEU A 103 21.02 -13.07 12.61
CA LEU A 103 20.59 -13.01 11.21
C LEU A 103 19.36 -13.88 10.94
N ALA A 104 19.26 -15.07 11.52
CA ALA A 104 18.08 -15.93 11.39
C ALA A 104 16.83 -15.29 12.01
N ILE A 105 16.97 -14.69 13.21
CA ILE A 105 15.88 -13.94 13.87
C ILE A 105 15.49 -12.72 13.03
N THR A 106 16.47 -11.97 12.54
CA THR A 106 16.24 -10.79 11.69
C THR A 106 15.51 -11.18 10.40
N LEU A 107 15.93 -12.25 9.74
CA LEU A 107 15.28 -12.77 8.54
C LEU A 107 13.83 -13.19 8.82
N PHE A 108 13.60 -13.86 9.96
CA PHE A 108 12.25 -14.23 10.40
C PHE A 108 11.35 -13.00 10.65
N LEU A 109 11.86 -11.99 11.37
CA LEU A 109 11.13 -10.75 11.65
C LEU A 109 10.85 -9.94 10.37
N LEU A 110 11.79 -9.91 9.42
CA LEU A 110 11.60 -9.19 8.16
C LEU A 110 10.63 -9.91 7.23
N GLU A 111 10.63 -11.24 7.18
CA GLU A 111 9.59 -11.99 6.46
C GLU A 111 8.19 -11.71 7.05
N GLN A 112 8.08 -11.59 8.37
CA GLN A 112 6.83 -11.14 9.02
C GLN A 112 6.47 -9.69 8.69
N LYS A 113 7.45 -8.78 8.65
CA LYS A 113 7.20 -7.38 8.23
C LYS A 113 6.84 -7.27 6.76
N SER A 114 7.36 -8.17 5.93
CA SER A 114 7.12 -8.17 4.49
C SER A 114 5.70 -8.57 4.10
N ILE A 115 4.90 -9.06 5.07
CA ILE A 115 3.46 -9.25 4.96
C ILE A 115 2.76 -7.94 4.57
N MET A 116 3.19 -6.84 5.17
CA MET A 116 2.56 -5.51 5.01
C MET A 116 3.28 -4.61 4.00
N ARG A 117 4.54 -4.90 3.64
CA ARG A 117 5.37 -4.07 2.74
C ARG A 117 6.37 -4.95 1.98
N SER A 118 6.35 -5.01 0.66
CA SER A 118 7.38 -5.76 -0.08
C SER A 118 8.76 -5.17 0.18
N ILE A 119 9.59 -5.95 0.89
CA ILE A 119 11.02 -5.70 1.16
C ILE A 119 11.85 -6.91 0.72
N ASP A 120 11.39 -7.57 -0.34
CA ASP A 120 11.92 -8.86 -0.81
C ASP A 120 13.43 -8.78 -1.12
N ASN A 121 13.89 -7.65 -1.64
CA ASN A 121 15.31 -7.44 -1.93
C ASN A 121 16.16 -7.34 -0.66
N GLN A 122 15.66 -6.67 0.39
CA GLN A 122 16.36 -6.56 1.68
C GLN A 122 16.37 -7.91 2.40
N ILE A 123 15.28 -8.68 2.30
CA ILE A 123 15.20 -10.03 2.86
C ILE A 123 16.18 -10.96 2.14
N ASN A 124 16.19 -10.95 0.81
CA ASN A 124 17.12 -11.75 0.02
C ASN A 124 18.58 -11.39 0.35
N PHE A 125 18.89 -10.11 0.55
CA PHE A 125 20.22 -9.67 0.95
C PHE A 125 20.65 -10.24 2.31
N ILE A 126 19.75 -10.23 3.29
CA ILE A 126 20.02 -10.78 4.63
C ILE A 126 20.10 -12.30 4.59
N GLY A 127 19.21 -12.96 3.83
CA GLY A 127 19.27 -14.40 3.57
C GLY A 127 20.59 -14.79 2.90
N PHE A 128 21.07 -13.99 1.96
CA PHE A 128 22.35 -14.19 1.29
C PHE A 128 23.54 -14.08 2.25
N ILE A 129 23.59 -13.05 3.11
CA ILE A 129 24.63 -12.92 4.14
C ILE A 129 24.61 -14.12 5.10
N LEU A 130 23.42 -14.52 5.54
CA LEU A 130 23.23 -15.69 6.41
C LEU A 130 23.78 -16.96 5.74
N GLY A 131 23.51 -17.14 4.44
CA GLY A 131 24.02 -18.26 3.65
C GLY A 131 25.55 -18.29 3.55
N ILE A 132 26.18 -17.13 3.30
CA ILE A 132 27.65 -17.02 3.22
C ILE A 132 28.29 -17.40 4.56
N ILE A 133 27.82 -16.82 5.67
CA ILE A 133 28.41 -17.05 6.99
C ILE A 133 28.20 -18.52 7.40
N MET A 134 27.02 -19.07 7.13
CA MET A 134 26.72 -20.48 7.43
C MET A 134 27.61 -21.42 6.62
N THR A 135 27.78 -21.16 5.32
CA THR A 135 28.67 -21.96 4.44
C THR A 135 30.12 -21.89 4.90
N TYR A 136 30.61 -20.69 5.21
CA TYR A 136 31.95 -20.50 5.72
C TYR A 136 32.18 -21.23 7.05
N ASP A 137 31.21 -21.20 7.98
CA ASP A 137 31.32 -21.91 9.24
C ASP A 137 31.28 -23.44 9.04
N ILE A 138 30.44 -23.94 8.12
CA ILE A 138 30.41 -25.36 7.74
C ILE A 138 31.72 -25.82 7.08
N LEU A 139 32.32 -25.00 6.21
CA LEU A 139 33.59 -25.32 5.54
C LEU A 139 34.79 -25.24 6.49
N SER A 140 34.81 -24.25 7.37
CA SER A 140 35.90 -24.05 8.33
C SER A 140 35.89 -25.09 9.44
N ARG A 141 34.71 -25.62 9.78
CA ARG A 141 34.58 -26.77 10.66
C ARG A 141 34.77 -28.02 9.83
N LYS A 142 35.86 -28.77 10.06
CA LYS A 142 36.05 -30.15 9.55
C LYS A 142 35.01 -31.10 10.16
N ILE A 143 33.70 -30.84 9.97
CA ILE A 143 32.65 -31.35 10.84
C ILE A 143 32.33 -32.82 10.60
N ILE A 144 32.81 -33.44 9.51
CA ILE A 144 32.66 -34.89 9.31
C ILE A 144 33.88 -35.42 8.56
N ARG A 145 34.42 -36.56 9.01
CA ARG A 145 35.41 -37.43 8.34
C ARG A 145 34.98 -37.96 6.94
N LEU A 146 33.96 -37.35 6.34
CA LEU A 146 33.42 -37.66 5.02
C LEU A 146 33.68 -36.44 4.13
N GLU A 147 34.87 -36.37 3.54
CA GLU A 147 35.24 -35.31 2.58
C GLU A 147 34.20 -35.10 1.48
N ASN A 148 33.42 -36.12 1.14
CA ASN A 148 32.39 -36.05 0.12
C ASN A 148 31.14 -35.30 0.58
N PHE A 149 30.78 -35.30 1.87
CA PHE A 149 29.55 -34.66 2.34
C PHE A 149 29.68 -33.13 2.45
N THR A 150 30.84 -32.64 2.90
CA THR A 150 31.17 -31.21 2.88
C THR A 150 31.28 -30.68 1.44
N LYS A 151 31.83 -31.47 0.51
CA LYS A 151 31.85 -31.14 -0.92
C LYS A 151 30.43 -31.09 -1.54
N ILE A 152 29.53 -31.99 -1.16
CA ILE A 152 28.14 -32.00 -1.63
C ILE A 152 27.38 -30.77 -1.11
N ILE A 153 27.51 -30.43 0.18
CA ILE A 153 26.87 -29.22 0.74
C ILE A 153 27.44 -27.95 0.10
N ALA A 154 28.76 -27.89 -0.10
CA ALA A 154 29.39 -26.76 -0.79
C ALA A 154 28.93 -26.65 -2.26
N ALA A 155 28.78 -27.77 -2.96
CA ALA A 155 28.27 -27.80 -4.33
C ALA A 155 26.80 -27.34 -4.39
N ILE A 156 25.94 -27.79 -3.47
CA ILE A 156 24.55 -27.32 -3.35
C ILE A 156 24.54 -25.81 -3.09
N PHE A 157 25.40 -25.31 -2.22
CA PHE A 157 25.51 -23.88 -1.94
C PHE A 157 26.03 -23.06 -3.13
N ILE A 158 26.99 -23.57 -3.90
CA ILE A 158 27.50 -22.92 -5.12
C ILE A 158 26.42 -22.90 -6.21
N ILE A 159 25.65 -23.97 -6.35
CA ILE A 159 24.51 -24.03 -7.29
C ILE A 159 23.45 -23.00 -6.87
N ILE A 160 23.12 -22.92 -5.57
CA ILE A 160 22.22 -21.91 -5.03
C ILE A 160 22.78 -20.50 -5.29
N PHE A 161 24.08 -20.27 -5.04
CA PHE A 161 24.77 -19.00 -5.28
C PHE A 161 24.68 -18.54 -6.75
N PHE A 162 24.96 -19.45 -7.70
CA PHE A 162 24.87 -19.15 -9.13
C PHE A 162 23.43 -18.92 -9.58
N SER A 163 22.47 -19.70 -9.06
CA SER A 163 21.06 -19.51 -9.40
C SER A 163 20.52 -18.16 -8.90
N VAL A 164 20.91 -17.70 -7.71
CA VAL A 164 20.54 -16.38 -7.18
C VAL A 164 21.19 -15.24 -7.98
N ALA A 165 22.47 -15.36 -8.33
CA ALA A 165 23.20 -14.35 -9.12
C ALA A 165 22.64 -14.17 -10.54
N VAL A 166 22.16 -15.25 -11.17
CA VAL A 166 21.56 -15.23 -12.51
C VAL A 166 20.13 -14.65 -12.50
N THR A 167 19.40 -14.76 -11.39
CA THR A 167 18.02 -14.22 -11.26
C THR A 167 17.95 -12.75 -10.83
N PHE A 168 19.09 -12.10 -10.54
CA PHE A 168 19.12 -10.76 -9.95
C PHE A 168 18.69 -9.62 -10.88
N PRO A 169 18.66 -9.82 -12.21
CA PRO A 169 17.75 -9.08 -13.07
C PRO A 169 16.94 -10.07 -13.91
N LEU A 170 15.61 -9.95 -13.90
CA LEU A 170 14.71 -10.12 -15.05
C LEU A 170 13.31 -10.54 -14.59
N GLY A 171 12.34 -9.68 -14.91
CA GLY A 171 10.95 -10.06 -15.11
C GLY A 171 10.05 -9.96 -13.89
N GLY A 172 9.12 -8.99 -13.94
CA GLY A 172 7.94 -9.02 -13.08
C GLY A 172 7.17 -10.32 -13.27
N TYR A 173 6.89 -11.02 -12.17
CA TYR A 173 6.11 -12.24 -12.17
C TYR A 173 4.67 -11.96 -12.62
N THR A 174 4.22 -12.68 -13.64
CA THR A 174 2.80 -12.82 -13.96
C THR A 174 2.22 -13.96 -13.13
N TYR A 175 1.31 -13.64 -12.20
CA TYR A 175 0.55 -14.67 -11.48
C TYR A 175 -0.41 -15.36 -12.46
N GLY A 176 -0.17 -16.63 -12.75
CA GLY A 176 -1.17 -17.51 -13.36
C GLY A 176 -2.26 -17.81 -12.33
N SER A 177 -3.44 -17.23 -12.52
CA SER A 177 -4.62 -17.48 -11.70
C SER A 177 -5.21 -18.88 -11.97
N SER A 178 -4.76 -19.89 -11.22
CA SER A 178 -5.36 -21.23 -11.25
C SER A 178 -6.20 -21.59 -10.01
N LEU A 179 -6.54 -20.61 -9.16
CA LEU A 179 -7.49 -20.81 -8.06
C LEU A 179 -8.93 -20.54 -8.51
N SER A 180 -9.85 -21.45 -8.16
CA SER A 180 -11.28 -21.35 -8.47
C SER A 180 -11.93 -20.22 -7.65
N PHE A 181 -11.94 -19.02 -8.20
CA PHE A 181 -12.60 -17.82 -7.64
C PHE A 181 -14.13 -17.87 -7.67
N SER A 182 -14.72 -19.06 -7.84
CA SER A 182 -16.16 -19.26 -8.00
C SER A 182 -17.01 -18.65 -6.88
N HIS A 183 -16.47 -18.49 -5.67
CA HIS A 183 -17.17 -17.85 -4.54
C HIS A 183 -17.20 -16.31 -4.61
N LEU A 184 -16.16 -15.67 -5.18
CA LEU A 184 -16.19 -14.22 -5.45
C LEU A 184 -17.15 -13.88 -6.59
N PHE A 185 -17.22 -14.75 -7.62
CA PHE A 185 -18.25 -14.67 -8.67
C PHE A 185 -19.68 -14.84 -8.11
N LYS A 186 -19.85 -15.47 -6.93
CA LYS A 186 -21.14 -15.61 -6.25
C LYS A 186 -21.55 -14.38 -5.44
N ASN A 187 -20.67 -13.38 -5.23
CA ASN A 187 -21.09 -12.16 -4.56
C ASN A 187 -21.90 -11.29 -5.53
N PRO A 188 -23.22 -11.12 -5.32
CA PRO A 188 -24.09 -10.46 -6.28
C PRO A 188 -23.74 -9.00 -6.50
N LYS A 189 -23.11 -8.32 -5.52
CA LYS A 189 -22.72 -6.90 -5.65
C LYS A 189 -21.65 -6.71 -6.72
N TYR A 190 -20.58 -7.51 -6.68
CA TYR A 190 -19.49 -7.44 -7.65
C TYR A 190 -19.92 -7.94 -9.03
N ALA A 191 -20.70 -9.02 -9.08
CA ALA A 191 -21.23 -9.55 -10.33
C ALA A 191 -22.08 -8.51 -11.08
N LYS A 192 -22.96 -7.78 -10.38
CA LYS A 192 -23.75 -6.69 -10.98
C LYS A 192 -22.88 -5.58 -11.56
N VAL A 193 -21.81 -5.19 -10.87
CA VAL A 193 -20.88 -4.17 -11.37
C VAL A 193 -20.19 -4.63 -12.66
N ILE A 194 -19.65 -5.86 -12.67
CA ILE A 194 -19.00 -6.42 -13.86
C ILE A 194 -20.00 -6.55 -15.01
N GLU A 195 -21.23 -7.01 -14.75
CA GLU A 195 -22.28 -7.11 -15.77
C GLU A 195 -22.63 -5.73 -16.36
N LYS A 196 -22.81 -4.71 -15.52
CA LYS A 196 -23.10 -3.34 -15.96
C LYS A 196 -21.97 -2.77 -16.81
N VAL A 197 -20.72 -2.90 -16.36
CA VAL A 197 -19.56 -2.37 -17.08
C VAL A 197 -19.34 -3.13 -18.39
N SER A 198 -19.45 -4.46 -18.39
CA SER A 198 -19.20 -5.30 -19.56
C SER A 198 -20.19 -5.12 -20.71
N LYS A 199 -21.42 -4.69 -20.44
CA LYS A 199 -22.42 -4.34 -21.47
C LYS A 199 -22.05 -3.08 -22.29
N ASN A 200 -21.04 -2.32 -21.87
CA ASN A 200 -20.64 -1.11 -22.58
C ASN A 200 -19.61 -1.39 -23.70
N LYS A 201 -19.80 -0.75 -24.86
CA LYS A 201 -18.99 -0.96 -26.09
C LYS A 201 -17.47 -0.78 -25.93
N ASN A 202 -17.01 -0.01 -24.94
CA ASN A 202 -15.58 0.33 -24.78
C ASN A 202 -14.91 -0.46 -23.64
N TYR A 203 -15.58 -1.47 -23.08
CA TYR A 203 -14.99 -2.30 -22.04
C TYR A 203 -13.96 -3.25 -22.64
N ASN A 204 -12.71 -3.16 -22.18
CA ASN A 204 -11.59 -3.96 -22.64
C ASN A 204 -11.20 -5.07 -21.64
N GLY A 205 -12.15 -5.49 -20.79
CA GLY A 205 -11.88 -6.46 -19.73
C GLY A 205 -11.18 -5.87 -18.51
N LYS A 206 -10.85 -4.57 -18.50
CA LYS A 206 -10.07 -3.94 -17.42
C LYS A 206 -10.85 -2.87 -16.67
N ILE A 207 -10.65 -2.83 -15.36
CA ILE A 207 -11.23 -1.85 -14.43
C ILE A 207 -10.13 -1.35 -13.50
N PHE A 208 -10.19 -0.08 -13.14
CA PHE A 208 -9.41 0.45 -12.04
C PHE A 208 -10.32 0.59 -10.82
N SER A 209 -9.96 -0.02 -9.71
CA SER A 209 -10.69 0.19 -8.45
C SER A 209 -10.03 1.27 -7.62
N PHE A 210 -10.84 2.21 -7.15
CA PHE A 210 -10.46 3.27 -6.21
C PHE A 210 -11.38 3.25 -4.98
N PRO A 211 -10.89 3.50 -3.75
CA PRO A 211 -9.49 3.70 -3.40
C PRO A 211 -8.64 2.44 -3.61
N SER A 212 -9.09 1.23 -3.23
CA SER A 212 -8.35 -0.02 -3.53
C SER A 212 -9.18 -1.29 -3.23
N ASP A 213 -10.00 -1.76 -4.16
CA ASP A 213 -10.73 -3.03 -3.99
C ASP A 213 -10.10 -4.14 -4.86
N PRO A 214 -9.43 -5.13 -4.23
CA PRO A 214 -8.67 -6.13 -4.97
C PRO A 214 -9.57 -7.17 -5.66
N VAL A 215 -10.85 -7.26 -5.27
CA VAL A 215 -11.81 -8.22 -5.82
C VAL A 215 -12.03 -7.97 -7.32
N PHE A 216 -12.07 -6.71 -7.77
CA PHE A 216 -12.25 -6.40 -9.19
C PHE A 216 -11.09 -6.90 -10.05
N TYR A 217 -9.86 -6.81 -9.56
CA TYR A 217 -8.67 -7.28 -10.27
C TYR A 217 -8.70 -8.80 -10.44
N ILE A 218 -9.15 -9.52 -9.40
CA ILE A 218 -9.34 -10.97 -9.46
C ILE A 218 -10.43 -11.35 -10.46
N LEU A 219 -11.61 -10.72 -10.37
CA LEU A 219 -12.75 -11.04 -11.23
C LEU A 219 -12.49 -10.74 -12.70
N THR A 220 -11.62 -9.78 -12.99
CA THR A 220 -11.22 -9.40 -14.35
C THR A 220 -9.96 -10.10 -14.83
N GLY A 221 -9.28 -10.89 -14.00
CA GLY A 221 -7.97 -11.48 -14.32
C GLY A 221 -6.88 -10.43 -14.59
N GLN A 222 -7.03 -9.23 -14.02
CA GLN A 222 -6.14 -8.10 -14.20
C GLN A 222 -5.14 -8.02 -13.04
N ASN A 223 -3.84 -7.84 -13.33
CA ASN A 223 -2.86 -7.58 -12.29
C ASN A 223 -3.10 -6.19 -11.67
N PRO A 224 -3.17 -6.02 -10.33
CA PRO A 224 -3.35 -4.71 -9.71
C PRO A 224 -2.14 -3.77 -9.95
N PRO A 225 -2.31 -2.44 -9.77
CA PRO A 225 -1.18 -1.52 -9.76
C PRO A 225 -0.19 -1.85 -8.65
N TYR A 226 1.09 -1.51 -8.85
CA TYR A 226 2.16 -1.82 -7.89
C TYR A 226 1.93 -1.15 -6.52
N TYR A 227 1.57 0.14 -6.52
CA TYR A 227 1.10 0.84 -5.34
C TYR A 227 -0.41 0.64 -5.26
N PHE A 228 -0.82 -0.43 -4.58
CA PHE A 228 -2.21 -0.85 -4.59
C PHE A 228 -3.09 0.02 -3.69
N THR A 229 -2.60 0.38 -2.49
CA THR A 229 -3.38 1.15 -1.52
C THR A 229 -3.21 2.65 -1.68
N SER A 230 -4.23 3.49 -1.41
CA SER A 230 -4.04 4.96 -1.35
C SER A 230 -2.95 5.33 -0.34
N TYR A 231 -2.74 4.51 0.70
CA TYR A 231 -1.68 4.71 1.68
C TYR A 231 -0.29 4.55 1.08
N ASP A 232 -0.03 3.45 0.37
CA ASP A 232 1.24 3.22 -0.32
C ASP A 232 1.44 4.20 -1.49
N ALA A 233 0.34 4.64 -2.08
CA ALA A 233 0.30 5.60 -3.16
C ALA A 233 0.55 7.05 -2.70
N SER A 234 0.58 7.35 -1.40
CA SER A 234 0.70 8.74 -0.90
C SER A 234 1.85 9.54 -1.55
N PRO A 235 3.06 8.99 -1.76
CA PRO A 235 4.14 9.71 -2.44
C PRO A 235 3.80 10.03 -3.91
N ARG A 236 4.14 11.25 -4.36
CA ARG A 236 3.80 11.70 -5.72
C ARG A 236 4.30 10.79 -6.86
N TYR A 237 5.47 10.17 -6.70
CA TYR A 237 5.99 9.24 -7.70
C TYR A 237 5.16 7.95 -7.78
N ALA A 238 4.56 7.51 -6.67
CA ALA A 238 3.70 6.35 -6.60
C ALA A 238 2.35 6.64 -7.28
N GLN A 239 1.74 7.79 -6.98
CA GLN A 239 0.54 8.27 -7.70
C GLN A 239 0.79 8.37 -9.21
N LYS A 240 1.95 8.87 -9.63
CA LYS A 240 2.34 8.90 -11.04
C LYS A 240 2.38 7.50 -11.65
N THR A 241 2.95 6.52 -10.94
CA THR A 241 3.00 5.13 -11.39
C THR A 241 1.60 4.53 -11.56
N ILE A 242 0.65 4.87 -10.68
CA ILE A 242 -0.76 4.46 -10.80
C ILE A 242 -1.41 5.10 -12.03
N VAL A 243 -1.21 6.40 -12.24
CA VAL A 243 -1.72 7.11 -13.44
C VAL A 243 -1.14 6.50 -14.72
N ASP A 244 0.17 6.21 -14.73
CA ASP A 244 0.84 5.55 -15.84
C ASP A 244 0.32 4.13 -16.06
N TYR A 245 -0.03 3.41 -14.98
CA TYR A 245 -0.70 2.10 -15.06
C TYR A 245 -2.09 2.20 -15.70
N ILE A 246 -2.92 3.18 -15.31
CA ILE A 246 -4.26 3.43 -15.88
C ILE A 246 -4.16 3.75 -17.38
N ARG A 247 -3.16 4.56 -17.76
CA ARG A 247 -2.88 4.93 -19.16
C ARG A 247 -2.36 3.75 -19.97
N GLY A 248 -1.30 3.10 -19.51
CA GLY A 248 -0.65 1.99 -20.20
C GLY A 248 -1.57 0.77 -20.39
N ASN A 249 -2.52 0.56 -19.48
CA ASN A 249 -3.53 -0.50 -19.60
C ASN A 249 -4.78 -0.08 -20.38
N ASN A 250 -4.88 1.16 -20.86
CA ASN A 250 -6.06 1.71 -21.54
C ASN A 250 -7.36 1.49 -20.74
N ILE A 251 -7.32 1.71 -19.43
CA ILE A 251 -8.49 1.45 -18.56
C ILE A 251 -9.58 2.47 -18.84
N ASN A 252 -10.76 2.01 -19.27
CA ASN A 252 -11.88 2.88 -19.62
C ASN A 252 -12.90 3.06 -18.48
N TYR A 253 -12.78 2.29 -17.41
CA TYR A 253 -13.73 2.28 -16.30
C TYR A 253 -13.03 2.33 -14.96
N VAL A 254 -13.49 3.24 -14.10
CA VAL A 254 -13.09 3.32 -12.69
C VAL A 254 -14.29 2.93 -11.85
N VAL A 255 -14.08 2.05 -10.87
CA VAL A 255 -15.06 1.71 -9.85
C VAL A 255 -14.63 2.34 -8.54
N TYR A 256 -15.41 3.33 -8.11
CA TYR A 256 -15.20 4.02 -6.84
C TYR A 256 -16.03 3.32 -5.76
N ASN A 257 -15.37 2.71 -4.78
CA ASN A 257 -16.01 2.02 -3.67
C ASN A 257 -16.28 3.01 -2.52
N LYS A 258 -17.56 3.22 -2.19
CA LYS A 258 -17.99 4.13 -1.11
C LYS A 258 -17.76 3.56 0.30
N ASP A 259 -17.70 2.23 0.44
CA ASP A 259 -17.53 1.58 1.74
C ASP A 259 -16.07 1.59 2.20
N ILE A 260 -15.15 1.59 1.24
CA ILE A 260 -13.73 1.74 1.56
C ILE A 260 -13.48 3.23 1.74
N THR A 261 -13.66 3.69 2.98
CA THR A 261 -13.09 4.95 3.38
C THR A 261 -11.58 4.78 3.35
N SER A 262 -10.87 5.41 2.40
CA SER A 262 -9.40 5.46 2.42
C SER A 262 -8.84 6.37 3.53
N ILE A 263 -9.61 6.48 4.61
CA ILE A 263 -9.31 7.17 5.85
C ILE A 263 -8.51 6.19 6.73
N GLN A 264 -7.42 5.64 6.20
CA GLN A 264 -6.38 5.11 7.09
C GLN A 264 -5.84 6.31 7.89
N ASP A 265 -5.80 6.19 9.21
CA ASP A 265 -5.34 7.23 10.15
C ASP A 265 -6.14 8.55 10.15
N GLY A 266 -7.36 8.60 9.60
CA GLY A 266 -8.16 9.83 9.64
C GLY A 266 -7.93 10.80 8.46
N VAL A 267 -7.10 10.44 7.47
CA VAL A 267 -6.71 11.33 6.36
C VAL A 267 -7.50 11.02 5.07
N PRO A 268 -8.26 11.97 4.50
CA PRO A 268 -9.03 11.79 3.26
C PRO A 268 -8.18 11.59 1.99
N ASP A 269 -8.76 10.94 0.97
CA ASP A 269 -8.08 10.68 -0.32
C ASP A 269 -7.63 11.95 -1.05
N TYR A 270 -8.41 13.02 -1.00
CA TYR A 270 -8.05 14.30 -1.64
C TYR A 270 -6.81 14.96 -1.01
N VAL A 271 -6.40 14.52 0.18
CA VAL A 271 -5.15 14.92 0.85
C VAL A 271 -4.05 13.93 0.56
N ARG A 272 -4.38 12.63 0.63
CA ARG A 272 -3.42 11.54 0.57
C ARG A 272 -2.91 11.28 -0.84
N VAL A 273 -3.82 11.26 -1.81
CA VAL A 273 -3.55 10.94 -3.22
C VAL A 273 -4.11 12.02 -4.18
N PRO A 274 -3.81 13.32 -3.98
CA PRO A 274 -4.40 14.41 -4.74
C PRO A 274 -4.13 14.33 -6.25
N TYR A 275 -2.95 13.86 -6.67
CA TYR A 275 -2.59 13.75 -8.08
C TYR A 275 -3.35 12.62 -8.78
N GLU A 276 -3.48 11.47 -8.11
CA GLU A 276 -4.28 10.35 -8.61
C GLU A 276 -5.77 10.73 -8.69
N LEU A 277 -6.31 11.31 -7.62
CA LEU A 277 -7.71 11.70 -7.54
C LEU A 277 -8.05 12.78 -8.58
N SER A 278 -7.17 13.78 -8.74
CA SER A 278 -7.26 14.79 -9.80
C SER A 278 -7.28 14.15 -11.19
N TYR A 279 -6.41 13.17 -11.45
CA TYR A 279 -6.41 12.46 -12.72
C TYR A 279 -7.74 11.72 -12.96
N ILE A 280 -8.25 11.01 -11.96
CA ILE A 280 -9.53 10.28 -12.06
C ILE A 280 -10.67 11.25 -12.40
N PHE A 281 -10.89 12.30 -11.61
CA PHE A 281 -12.02 13.22 -11.82
C PHE A 281 -11.87 14.13 -13.05
N ASN A 282 -10.65 14.30 -13.57
CA ASN A 282 -10.44 15.03 -14.82
C ASN A 282 -10.66 14.18 -16.07
N ASN A 283 -10.47 12.86 -15.98
CA ASN A 283 -10.47 11.94 -17.13
C ASN A 283 -11.60 10.91 -17.10
N PHE A 284 -12.35 10.84 -16.00
CA PHE A 284 -13.47 9.93 -15.83
C PHE A 284 -14.65 10.70 -15.23
N PHE A 285 -15.85 10.39 -15.71
CA PHE A 285 -17.08 10.97 -15.24
C PHE A 285 -18.02 9.89 -14.72
N VAL A 286 -18.82 10.22 -13.72
CA VAL A 286 -19.83 9.31 -13.17
C VAL A 286 -20.94 9.09 -14.19
N PHE A 287 -21.30 7.83 -14.43
CA PHE A 287 -22.40 7.49 -15.35
C PHE A 287 -23.47 6.59 -14.73
N ASP A 288 -23.15 5.86 -13.66
CA ASP A 288 -24.09 4.96 -12.98
C ASP A 288 -23.60 4.64 -11.55
N SER A 289 -24.42 3.94 -10.77
CA SER A 289 -24.03 3.30 -9.51
C SER A 289 -24.61 1.91 -9.39
N SER A 290 -24.00 1.09 -8.54
CA SER A 290 -24.55 -0.20 -8.14
C SER A 290 -24.17 -0.46 -6.70
N ASP A 291 -25.18 -0.61 -5.84
CA ASP A 291 -24.98 -0.80 -4.40
C ASP A 291 -24.05 0.30 -3.84
N ASN A 292 -22.88 -0.10 -3.34
CA ASN A 292 -21.90 0.78 -2.73
C ASN A 292 -20.80 1.24 -3.71
N PHE A 293 -20.96 0.95 -4.99
CA PHE A 293 -20.02 1.33 -6.05
C PHE A 293 -20.57 2.46 -6.91
N ILE A 294 -19.72 3.43 -7.19
CA ILE A 294 -19.95 4.47 -8.20
C ILE A 294 -19.15 4.08 -9.44
N LEU A 295 -19.83 4.06 -10.58
CA LEU A 295 -19.25 3.64 -11.84
C LEU A 295 -18.89 4.88 -12.65
N MET A 296 -17.61 4.98 -13.00
CA MET A 296 -17.08 6.09 -13.77
C MET A 296 -16.54 5.58 -15.11
N LYS A 297 -16.78 6.35 -16.16
CA LYS A 297 -16.36 6.04 -17.53
C LYS A 297 -15.37 7.10 -17.98
N ARG A 298 -14.35 6.68 -18.73
CA ARG A 298 -13.36 7.59 -19.31
C ARG A 298 -14.04 8.59 -20.25
N GLY A 299 -13.72 9.86 -20.05
CA GLY A 299 -14.17 10.99 -20.86
C GLY A 299 -13.79 12.31 -20.20
N SER A 300 -13.71 13.37 -21.00
CA SER A 300 -13.32 14.71 -20.56
C SER A 300 -14.50 15.55 -20.05
N VAL A 301 -15.58 14.92 -19.59
CA VAL A 301 -16.77 15.64 -19.07
C VAL A 301 -16.49 16.17 -17.68
N ASP A 302 -16.91 17.40 -17.40
CA ASP A 302 -16.81 17.97 -16.07
C ASP A 302 -17.85 17.35 -15.13
N SER A 303 -17.37 16.64 -14.11
CA SER A 303 -18.23 15.95 -13.17
C SER A 303 -19.03 16.89 -12.26
N PHE A 304 -18.56 18.14 -12.06
CA PHE A 304 -19.26 19.13 -11.23
C PHE A 304 -20.16 20.07 -12.04
N GLY A 305 -19.76 20.47 -13.26
CA GLY A 305 -20.52 21.39 -14.12
C GLY A 305 -21.84 20.81 -14.65
N ASP A 306 -21.91 19.51 -14.94
CA ASP A 306 -23.13 18.86 -15.46
C ASP A 306 -24.13 18.42 -14.37
N ASN A 307 -23.91 18.76 -13.09
CA ASN A 307 -24.68 18.22 -11.95
C ASN A 307 -24.74 16.68 -11.88
N ARG A 308 -23.87 15.94 -12.59
CA ARG A 308 -23.87 14.47 -12.59
C ARG A 308 -23.53 13.90 -11.22
N ILE A 309 -22.61 14.54 -10.51
CA ILE A 309 -22.29 14.20 -9.12
C ILE A 309 -23.49 14.47 -8.19
N SER A 310 -24.42 15.36 -8.56
CA SER A 310 -25.60 15.70 -7.73
C SER A 310 -26.57 14.53 -7.56
N ALA A 311 -26.55 13.55 -8.47
CA ALA A 311 -27.28 12.28 -8.31
C ALA A 311 -26.67 11.37 -7.23
N PHE A 312 -25.47 11.68 -6.74
CA PHE A 312 -24.69 10.90 -5.78
C PHE A 312 -24.33 11.75 -4.56
N ALA A 313 -25.35 12.12 -3.76
CA ALA A 313 -25.22 13.05 -2.63
C ALA A 313 -24.02 12.75 -1.72
N SER A 314 -23.79 11.49 -1.33
CA SER A 314 -22.65 11.14 -0.47
C SER A 314 -21.29 11.45 -1.10
N LEU A 315 -21.12 11.19 -2.40
CA LEU A 315 -19.89 11.51 -3.12
C LEU A 315 -19.76 13.02 -3.31
N ARG A 316 -20.85 13.70 -3.67
CA ARG A 316 -20.89 15.16 -3.80
C ARG A 316 -20.43 15.83 -2.51
N ASP A 317 -21.03 15.43 -1.39
CA ASP A 317 -20.75 16.05 -0.10
C ASP A 317 -19.31 15.76 0.34
N HIS A 318 -18.77 14.57 0.04
CA HIS A 318 -17.36 14.23 0.27
C HIS A 318 -16.38 15.09 -0.56
N LEU A 319 -16.74 15.43 -1.80
CA LEU A 319 -15.89 16.22 -2.72
C LEU A 319 -16.07 17.74 -2.59
N LEU A 320 -17.16 18.21 -1.97
CA LEU A 320 -17.44 19.64 -1.79
C LEU A 320 -17.25 20.13 -0.34
N ASN A 321 -17.33 19.25 0.66
CA ASN A 321 -17.06 19.58 2.06
C ASN A 321 -15.70 19.05 2.49
N ILE A 322 -14.68 19.87 2.26
CA ILE A 322 -13.28 19.52 2.50
C ILE A 322 -12.95 19.73 3.97
N ASN A 323 -12.73 18.63 4.69
CA ASN A 323 -12.25 18.65 6.06
C ASN A 323 -10.72 18.44 6.07
N LEU A 324 -9.99 19.46 6.53
CA LEU A 324 -8.54 19.49 6.75
C LEU A 324 -8.18 19.60 8.24
N GLU A 325 -9.13 19.41 9.15
CA GLU A 325 -8.96 19.60 10.61
C GLU A 325 -7.96 18.62 11.24
N LYS A 326 -7.94 17.38 10.75
CA LYS A 326 -7.08 16.29 11.26
C LYS A 326 -5.69 16.30 10.65
N ILE A 327 -5.43 17.23 9.76
CA ILE A 327 -4.15 17.38 9.11
C ILE A 327 -3.23 18.20 10.03
N PRO A 328 -1.96 17.79 10.25
CA PRO A 328 -1.01 18.59 11.01
C PRO A 328 -0.95 20.03 10.48
N LEU A 329 -0.65 20.98 11.37
CA LEU A 329 -0.70 22.43 11.13
C LEU A 329 -0.21 22.82 9.72
N SER A 330 -0.92 23.76 9.10
CA SER A 330 -0.78 24.03 7.66
C SER A 330 0.67 24.18 7.21
N GLU A 331 0.95 23.78 5.97
CA GLU A 331 2.25 24.01 5.34
C GLU A 331 2.74 25.45 5.38
N GLY A 332 1.84 26.42 5.53
CA GLY A 332 2.17 27.83 5.73
C GLY A 332 3.12 28.06 6.90
N ILE A 333 3.09 27.21 7.94
CA ILE A 333 4.06 27.28 9.05
C ILE A 333 5.47 26.96 8.56
N HIS A 334 5.64 25.89 7.79
CA HIS A 334 6.94 25.38 7.36
C HIS A 334 7.49 26.10 6.12
N LYS A 335 6.60 26.59 5.26
CA LYS A 335 6.92 27.12 3.92
C LYS A 335 6.62 28.61 3.78
N ARG A 336 6.38 29.33 4.89
CA ARG A 336 6.11 30.78 4.90
C ARG A 336 7.11 31.59 4.05
N LYS A 337 8.39 31.24 4.11
CA LYS A 337 9.46 31.95 3.37
C LYS A 337 9.33 31.82 1.84
N GLN A 338 8.59 30.82 1.37
CA GLN A 338 8.33 30.56 -0.04
C GLN A 338 7.05 31.26 -0.53
N LEU A 339 6.24 31.83 0.38
CA LEU A 339 5.04 32.57 0.00
C LEU A 339 5.42 33.90 -0.65
N PRO A 340 4.78 34.27 -1.77
CA PRO A 340 4.99 35.56 -2.41
C PRO A 340 4.66 36.71 -1.46
N LYS A 341 5.44 37.79 -1.55
CA LYS A 341 5.19 39.01 -0.78
C LYS A 341 4.00 39.82 -1.30
N HIS A 342 3.70 39.67 -2.59
CA HIS A 342 2.60 40.36 -3.24
C HIS A 342 1.42 39.41 -3.42
N SER A 343 0.23 39.89 -3.08
CA SER A 343 -1.04 39.21 -3.34
C SER A 343 -1.78 39.90 -4.47
N GLU A 344 -2.48 39.12 -5.29
CA GLU A 344 -3.37 39.68 -6.31
C GLU A 344 -4.59 40.33 -5.66
N PHE A 345 -5.11 39.69 -4.61
CA PHE A 345 -6.26 40.19 -3.84
C PHE A 345 -6.02 40.03 -2.35
N SER A 346 -6.60 40.92 -1.56
CA SER A 346 -6.61 40.89 -0.10
C SER A 346 -8.00 41.29 0.39
N PHE A 347 -8.54 40.51 1.31
CA PHE A 347 -9.90 40.65 1.84
C PHE A 347 -9.87 40.57 3.36
N LYS A 348 -10.58 41.48 4.03
CA LYS A 348 -10.81 41.45 5.48
C LYS A 348 -12.24 41.04 5.85
N ASP A 349 -13.14 41.07 4.87
CA ASP A 349 -14.53 40.64 4.97
C ASP A 349 -14.86 39.73 3.79
N SER A 350 -15.99 39.01 3.87
CA SER A 350 -16.54 38.23 2.78
C SER A 350 -16.68 39.08 1.52
N SER A 351 -16.32 38.51 0.37
CA SER A 351 -16.26 39.23 -0.90
C SER A 351 -17.04 38.52 -1.99
N SER A 352 -17.71 39.30 -2.83
CA SER A 352 -18.52 38.87 -3.96
C SER A 352 -18.12 39.61 -5.24
N ASN A 353 -18.60 39.13 -6.39
CA ASN A 353 -18.25 39.67 -7.72
C ASN A 353 -16.76 39.60 -8.07
N LEU A 354 -16.07 38.59 -7.55
CA LEU A 354 -14.66 38.33 -7.84
C LEU A 354 -14.48 37.78 -9.27
N ASP A 355 -13.27 37.82 -9.78
CA ASP A 355 -12.91 37.16 -11.05
C ASP A 355 -11.55 36.48 -10.93
N ILE A 356 -11.48 35.50 -10.02
CA ILE A 356 -10.25 34.82 -9.65
C ILE A 356 -10.23 33.45 -10.32
N SER A 357 -9.28 33.20 -11.22
CA SER A 357 -9.04 31.85 -11.73
C SER A 357 -8.44 30.96 -10.63
N SER A 358 -8.93 29.72 -10.49
CA SER A 358 -8.39 28.75 -9.54
C SER A 358 -7.04 28.16 -9.99
N ASP A 359 -6.62 28.38 -11.23
CA ASP A 359 -5.34 27.87 -11.73
C ASP A 359 -4.16 28.50 -11.02
N SER A 360 -3.34 27.63 -10.39
CA SER A 360 -2.11 28.06 -9.70
C SER A 360 -2.39 29.01 -8.53
N THR A 361 -3.60 28.99 -8.01
CA THR A 361 -4.06 29.90 -6.98
C THR A 361 -3.95 29.27 -5.60
N PHE A 362 -3.34 30.05 -4.71
CA PHE A 362 -3.19 29.77 -3.29
C PHE A 362 -4.01 30.76 -2.48
N ILE A 363 -4.77 30.24 -1.52
CA ILE A 363 -5.46 31.04 -0.52
C ILE A 363 -4.61 31.05 0.74
N ILE A 364 -4.15 32.24 1.12
CA ILE A 364 -3.37 32.50 2.33
C ILE A 364 -4.32 33.12 3.35
N VAL A 365 -4.45 32.49 4.51
CA VAL A 365 -5.40 32.88 5.55
C VAL A 365 -4.65 33.30 6.80
N TYR A 366 -4.92 34.51 7.29
CA TYR A 366 -4.42 35.00 8.56
C TYR A 366 -5.55 34.98 9.58
N ASN A 367 -5.30 34.43 10.77
CA ASN A 367 -6.28 34.28 11.84
C ASN A 367 -6.03 35.30 12.96
N TYR A 368 -7.09 35.87 13.53
CA TYR A 368 -6.99 36.74 14.70
C TYR A 368 -6.47 35.98 15.94
N HIS A 369 -6.90 34.73 16.13
CA HIS A 369 -6.53 33.89 17.27
C HIS A 369 -6.56 32.40 16.91
N ASP A 370 -5.93 31.55 17.74
CA ASP A 370 -6.01 30.08 17.64
C ASP A 370 -7.39 29.57 18.15
N LYS A 371 -8.46 29.89 17.41
CA LYS A 371 -9.86 29.56 17.76
C LYS A 371 -10.24 28.10 17.50
N GLY A 372 -9.27 27.17 17.47
CA GLY A 372 -9.51 25.76 17.20
C GLY A 372 -9.72 25.48 15.71
N TYR A 373 -10.78 26.02 15.09
CA TYR A 373 -11.11 25.76 13.68
C TYR A 373 -11.57 27.00 12.93
N SER A 374 -11.32 27.02 11.63
CA SER A 374 -11.74 28.06 10.68
C SER A 374 -12.43 27.42 9.48
N ARG A 375 -13.35 28.15 8.85
CA ARG A 375 -14.06 27.72 7.64
C ARG A 375 -14.05 28.80 6.58
N ILE A 376 -13.82 28.39 5.34
CA ILE A 376 -13.94 29.22 4.15
C ILE A 376 -14.88 28.52 3.18
N THR A 377 -15.77 29.28 2.55
CA THR A 377 -16.64 28.82 1.47
C THR A 377 -16.27 29.56 0.19
N LEU A 378 -16.06 28.81 -0.88
CA LEU A 378 -15.72 29.33 -2.20
C LEU A 378 -16.85 28.98 -3.16
N LYS A 379 -17.32 29.96 -3.92
CA LYS A 379 -18.37 29.75 -4.93
C LYS A 379 -17.86 30.07 -6.32
N THR A 380 -18.14 29.18 -7.25
CA THR A 380 -17.74 29.31 -8.66
C THR A 380 -18.74 30.15 -9.43
N GLY A 381 -18.35 30.65 -10.61
CA GLY A 381 -19.25 31.35 -11.52
C GLY A 381 -20.42 30.51 -12.04
N GLU A 382 -20.31 29.18 -11.94
CA GLU A 382 -21.38 28.22 -12.27
C GLU A 382 -22.37 28.00 -11.12
N GLY A 383 -22.13 28.63 -9.96
CA GLY A 383 -22.98 28.53 -8.78
C GLY A 383 -22.66 27.36 -7.83
N THR A 384 -21.66 26.54 -8.14
CA THR A 384 -21.22 25.44 -7.27
C THR A 384 -20.34 25.97 -6.14
N SER A 385 -20.61 25.53 -4.92
CA SER A 385 -19.84 25.91 -3.73
C SER A 385 -19.03 24.74 -3.17
N THR A 386 -17.86 25.03 -2.63
CA THR A 386 -17.09 24.13 -1.77
C THR A 386 -16.80 24.82 -0.45
N SER A 387 -16.92 24.09 0.65
CA SER A 387 -16.52 24.53 1.97
C SER A 387 -15.25 23.81 2.41
N ILE A 388 -14.31 24.57 2.96
CA ILE A 388 -13.04 24.07 3.46
C ILE A 388 -12.94 24.41 4.94
N THR A 389 -12.90 23.40 5.79
CA THR A 389 -12.71 23.54 7.23
C THR A 389 -11.30 23.08 7.61
N PHE A 390 -10.60 23.84 8.42
CA PHE A 390 -9.21 23.57 8.80
C PHE A 390 -8.92 24.06 10.21
N LYS A 391 -7.88 23.50 10.83
CA LYS A 391 -7.38 24.00 12.12
C LYS A 391 -6.79 25.40 11.94
N SER A 392 -7.22 26.36 12.75
CA SER A 392 -6.73 27.73 12.68
C SER A 392 -5.21 27.79 12.88
N CYS A 393 -4.52 28.65 12.14
CA CYS A 393 -3.10 28.86 12.32
C CYS A 393 -2.82 29.83 13.47
N PRO A 394 -1.66 29.73 14.15
CA PRO A 394 -1.29 30.69 15.18
C PRO A 394 -1.24 32.12 14.63
N GLU A 395 -1.42 33.10 15.51
CA GLU A 395 -1.39 34.52 15.16
C GLU A 395 -0.12 34.87 14.35
N LYS A 396 -0.28 35.67 13.29
CA LYS A 396 0.80 36.08 12.36
C LYS A 396 1.46 34.94 11.57
N ILE A 397 0.98 33.70 11.68
CA ILE A 397 1.41 32.57 10.87
C ILE A 397 0.25 32.23 9.91
N PRO A 398 0.46 32.34 8.58
CA PRO A 398 -0.62 32.08 7.65
C PRO A 398 -0.94 30.59 7.53
N CYS A 399 -2.22 30.30 7.36
CA CYS A 399 -2.71 29.06 6.81
C CYS A 399 -2.66 29.11 5.28
N VAL A 400 -2.19 28.03 4.63
CA VAL A 400 -2.07 27.97 3.17
C VAL A 400 -2.94 26.84 2.63
N ILE A 401 -3.83 27.19 1.70
CA ILE A 401 -4.71 26.26 1.01
C ILE A 401 -4.36 26.30 -0.48
N ASN A 402 -3.87 25.17 -1.01
CA ASN A 402 -3.63 25.00 -2.44
C ASN A 402 -4.94 24.58 -3.13
N LEU A 403 -5.52 25.46 -3.94
CA LEU A 403 -6.77 25.14 -4.63
C LEU A 403 -6.62 24.00 -5.62
N SER A 404 -5.42 23.75 -6.16
CA SER A 404 -5.20 22.62 -7.09
C SER A 404 -5.43 21.25 -6.44
N ASN A 405 -5.43 21.17 -5.10
CA ASN A 405 -5.68 19.95 -4.34
C ASN A 405 -7.12 19.84 -3.83
N VAL A 406 -7.96 20.86 -4.04
CA VAL A 406 -9.38 20.85 -3.70
C VAL A 406 -10.17 20.26 -4.89
N PRO A 407 -10.98 19.20 -4.70
CA PRO A 407 -11.64 18.48 -5.78
C PRO A 407 -12.44 19.34 -6.76
N LEU A 408 -13.18 20.35 -6.27
CA LEU A 408 -13.94 21.26 -7.14
C LEU A 408 -13.03 21.96 -8.17
N PHE A 409 -11.77 22.22 -7.82
CA PHE A 409 -10.80 22.97 -8.62
C PHE A 409 -9.74 22.08 -9.28
N TYR A 410 -9.96 20.76 -9.37
CA TYR A 410 -9.14 19.89 -10.24
C TYR A 410 -9.20 20.32 -11.71
N ARG A 411 -10.28 21.01 -12.10
CA ARG A 411 -10.38 21.84 -13.30
C ARG A 411 -10.33 23.29 -12.91
N SER A 412 -9.71 24.10 -13.75
CA SER A 412 -9.74 25.56 -13.62
C SER A 412 -11.17 26.06 -13.62
N ARG A 413 -11.50 26.88 -12.62
CA ARG A 413 -12.79 27.57 -12.51
C ARG A 413 -12.58 29.00 -12.06
N ILE A 414 -13.54 29.84 -12.39
CA ILE A 414 -13.61 31.21 -11.89
C ILE A 414 -14.33 31.21 -10.54
N ILE A 415 -13.68 31.75 -9.51
CA ILE A 415 -14.24 32.01 -8.19
C ILE A 415 -14.89 33.40 -8.21
N LYS A 416 -16.17 33.45 -7.83
CA LYS A 416 -16.98 34.66 -7.78
C LYS A 416 -17.23 35.17 -6.36
N GLU A 417 -17.24 34.27 -5.38
CA GLU A 417 -17.47 34.62 -3.98
C GLU A 417 -16.51 33.84 -3.08
N ILE A 418 -15.97 34.53 -2.08
CA ILE A 418 -15.21 33.97 -0.96
C ILE A 418 -15.89 34.44 0.32
N ASP A 419 -16.44 33.50 1.07
CA ASP A 419 -17.16 33.75 2.31
C ASP A 419 -16.45 33.07 3.49
N PHE A 420 -16.32 33.76 4.62
CA PHE A 420 -15.61 33.26 5.79
C PHE A 420 -16.07 33.94 7.07
N ASP A 421 -15.86 33.27 8.21
CA ASP A 421 -16.18 33.83 9.52
C ASP A 421 -15.11 34.86 9.95
N THR A 422 -15.45 36.14 9.82
CA THR A 422 -14.61 37.29 10.20
C THR A 422 -14.31 37.36 11.70
N SER A 423 -15.04 36.62 12.54
CA SER A 423 -14.69 36.47 13.95
C SER A 423 -13.45 35.59 14.16
N SER A 424 -13.10 34.74 13.19
CA SER A 424 -12.00 33.77 13.26
C SER A 424 -10.83 34.09 12.32
N ILE A 425 -11.11 34.72 11.19
CA ILE A 425 -10.15 35.04 10.13
C ILE A 425 -10.00 36.57 10.04
N GLU A 426 -8.77 37.04 10.11
CA GLU A 426 -8.39 38.46 10.00
C GLU A 426 -8.30 38.89 8.54
N GLU A 427 -7.66 38.08 7.71
CA GLU A 427 -7.38 38.43 6.32
C GLU A 427 -7.26 37.18 5.46
N ILE A 428 -7.87 37.21 4.29
CA ILE A 428 -7.59 36.27 3.21
C ILE A 428 -6.83 37.00 2.12
N ARG A 429 -5.67 36.46 1.74
CA ARG A 429 -4.93 36.87 0.55
C ARG A 429 -4.99 35.80 -0.52
N VAL A 430 -5.18 36.22 -1.75
CA VAL A 430 -5.15 35.34 -2.92
C VAL A 430 -3.87 35.62 -3.70
N VAL A 431 -3.14 34.55 -3.99
CA VAL A 431 -1.82 34.63 -4.60
C VAL A 431 -1.70 33.59 -5.71
N LYS A 432 -1.15 34.00 -6.85
CA LYS A 432 -0.74 33.06 -7.90
C LYS A 432 0.70 32.61 -7.68
N MET A 433 0.92 31.30 -7.80
CA MET A 433 2.26 30.72 -7.77
C MET A 433 2.41 29.66 -8.86
N ASP A 434 3.39 29.85 -9.74
CA ASP A 434 3.65 28.92 -10.84
C ASP A 434 4.12 27.54 -10.36
N ASN A 435 4.74 27.49 -9.17
CA ASN A 435 5.35 26.26 -8.65
C ASN A 435 4.43 25.52 -7.67
N LYS A 436 3.37 24.90 -8.20
CA LYS A 436 2.36 24.13 -7.45
C LYS A 436 2.95 22.98 -6.62
N ASN A 437 4.14 22.49 -6.98
CA ASN A 437 4.72 21.27 -6.42
C ASN A 437 5.32 21.45 -5.02
N TYR A 438 5.45 22.69 -4.56
CA TYR A 438 6.00 22.98 -3.24
C TYR A 438 4.97 22.94 -2.13
N PHE A 439 3.66 22.90 -2.40
CA PHE A 439 2.62 23.01 -1.38
C PHE A 439 1.52 21.95 -1.60
N TRP A 440 1.42 21.04 -0.64
CA TRP A 440 0.70 19.76 -0.55
C TRP A 440 1.06 18.79 -1.68
#